data_AF-A0A537S4G2-F1
#
_entry.id   AF-A0A537S4G2-F1
#
_cell.length_a   1.000
_cell.length_b   1.000
_cell.length_c   1.000
_cell.angle_alpha   90.00
_cell.angle_beta   90.00
_cell.angle_gamma   90.00
#
_symmetry.space_group_name_H-M   'P 1'
#
loop_
_entity.id
_entity.type
_entity.pdbx_description
1 polymer ?
#
loop_
_entity_poly.entity_id
_entity_poly.type
_entity_poly.pdbx_seq_one_letter_code
_entity_poly.pdbx_strand_id
1 'polypeptide(L)'
;EHGKANALDVRSVKLASGSVIELTDPSADKSFRERVRKSTCARFTTVLGPGSDGYHENHIHVDLAERAGGHRMCQWDVREPGEEAVPLPQPRPTAAP
;
A
#
# COMPACT_ATOMS: atom_id res chain seq x y z
N GLU A 1 8.29 -8.26 9.87
CA GLU A 1 9.35 -8.54 8.87
C GLU A 1 10.53 -7.58 8.91
N HIS A 2 10.34 -6.28 9.21
CA HIS A 2 11.45 -5.33 9.39
C HIS A 2 12.53 -5.80 10.38
N GLY A 3 12.15 -6.35 11.54
CA GLY A 3 13.10 -6.91 12.52
C GLY A 3 13.90 -8.14 12.03
N LYS A 4 13.51 -8.73 10.88
CA LYS A 4 14.24 -9.82 10.21
C LYS A 4 15.03 -9.33 8.98
N ALA A 5 15.06 -8.03 8.72
CA ALA A 5 15.62 -7.43 7.51
C ALA A 5 15.02 -8.00 6.20
N ASN A 6 13.75 -8.43 6.25
CA ASN A 6 13.05 -9.06 5.11
C ASN A 6 11.89 -8.20 4.59
N ALA A 7 11.92 -6.89 4.87
CA ALA A 7 10.91 -5.94 4.42
C ALA A 7 11.53 -4.60 4.03
N LEU A 8 10.82 -3.87 3.18
CA LEU A 8 11.16 -2.51 2.77
C LEU A 8 9.89 -1.64 2.76
N ASP A 9 10.05 -0.40 3.22
CA ASP A 9 9.03 0.64 3.07
C ASP A 9 9.50 1.65 2.03
N VAL A 10 8.70 1.84 0.98
CA VAL A 10 9.05 2.68 -0.17
C VAL A 10 8.04 3.81 -0.30
N ARG A 11 8.50 5.05 -0.15
CA ARG A 11 7.67 6.24 -0.33
C ARG A 11 7.63 6.74 -1.77
N SER A 12 8.80 6.75 -2.43
CA SER A 12 8.95 7.30 -3.77
C SER A 12 10.01 6.57 -4.57
N VAL A 13 9.97 6.76 -5.88
CA VAL A 13 10.99 6.27 -6.82
C VAL A 13 11.48 7.42 -7.68
N LYS A 14 12.79 7.45 -7.91
CA LYS A 14 13.42 8.40 -8.84
C LYS A 14 13.66 7.69 -10.17
N LEU A 15 13.13 8.24 -11.25
CA LEU A 15 13.34 7.75 -12.60
C LEU A 15 14.67 8.25 -13.16
N ALA A 16 15.16 7.58 -14.21
CA ALA A 16 16.37 7.98 -14.93
C ALA A 16 16.26 9.40 -15.52
N SER A 17 15.05 9.88 -15.81
CA SER A 17 14.77 11.26 -16.22
C SER A 17 15.04 12.31 -15.12
N GLY A 18 15.25 11.87 -13.88
CA GLY A 18 15.36 12.72 -12.70
C GLY A 18 14.04 12.98 -11.98
N SER A 19 12.90 12.65 -12.61
CA SER A 19 11.57 12.78 -12.02
C SER A 19 11.42 11.89 -10.78
N VAL A 20 10.83 12.42 -9.71
CA VAL A 20 10.49 11.68 -8.49
C VAL A 20 9.00 11.44 -8.47
N ILE A 21 8.59 10.19 -8.27
CA ILE A 21 7.19 9.79 -8.19
C ILE A 21 6.93 9.30 -6.76
N GLU A 22 6.10 10.02 -6.01
CA GLU A 22 5.56 9.53 -4.74
C GLU A 22 4.46 8.50 -5.01
N LEU A 23 4.60 7.31 -4.42
CA LEU A 23 3.73 6.17 -4.73
C LEU A 23 2.32 6.31 -4.14
N THR A 24 2.18 7.13 -3.08
CA THR A 24 0.90 7.38 -2.41
C THR A 24 0.27 8.71 -2.79
N ASP A 25 0.92 9.52 -3.64
CA ASP A 25 0.36 10.79 -4.11
C ASP A 25 -0.70 10.52 -5.20
N PRO A 26 -1.98 10.87 -4.98
CA PRO A 26 -3.03 10.67 -5.97
C PRO A 26 -2.83 11.50 -7.24
N SER A 27 -2.10 12.63 -7.17
CA SER A 27 -1.81 13.50 -8.32
C SER A 27 -0.72 12.93 -9.24
N ALA A 28 0.07 11.96 -8.75
CA ALA A 28 1.06 11.27 -9.55
C ALA A 28 0.42 10.29 -10.56
N ASP A 29 1.11 10.02 -11.67
CA ASP A 29 0.64 9.17 -12.75
C ASP A 29 0.09 7.83 -12.23
N LYS A 30 -1.24 7.68 -12.31
CA LYS A 30 -1.91 6.49 -11.80
C LYS A 30 -1.50 5.24 -12.55
N SER A 31 -1.33 5.32 -13.86
CA SER A 31 -0.96 4.16 -14.68
C SER A 31 0.39 3.57 -14.24
N PHE A 32 1.33 4.43 -13.83
CA PHE A 32 2.62 4.05 -13.29
C PHE A 32 2.45 3.39 -11.93
N ARG A 33 1.72 4.03 -11.00
CA ARG A 33 1.46 3.48 -9.66
C ARG A 33 0.75 2.11 -9.73
N GLU A 34 -0.21 1.95 -10.64
CA GLU A 34 -0.89 0.69 -10.96
C GLU A 34 0.07 -0.40 -11.46
N ARG A 35 0.99 -0.04 -12.38
CA ARG A 35 2.03 -0.96 -12.84
C ARG A 35 2.96 -1.38 -11.71
N VAL A 36 3.34 -0.44 -10.83
CA VAL A 36 4.15 -0.74 -9.64
C VAL A 36 3.39 -1.71 -8.73
N ARG A 37 2.12 -1.44 -8.38
CA ARG A 37 1.28 -2.34 -7.57
C ARG A 37 1.23 -3.75 -8.17
N LYS A 38 0.91 -3.87 -9.46
CA LYS A 38 0.85 -5.18 -10.13
C LYS A 38 2.19 -5.91 -10.07
N SER A 39 3.28 -5.17 -10.27
CA SER A 39 4.65 -5.70 -10.28
C SER A 39 5.10 -6.17 -8.90
N THR A 40 4.80 -5.42 -7.83
CA THR A 40 5.15 -5.77 -6.45
C THR A 40 4.27 -6.92 -5.96
N CYS A 41 2.97 -6.88 -6.20
CA CYS A 41 2.05 -7.96 -5.82
C CYS A 41 2.33 -9.27 -6.57
N ALA A 42 3.04 -9.24 -7.69
CA ALA A 42 3.54 -10.44 -8.36
C ALA A 42 4.80 -11.01 -7.69
N ARG A 43 5.63 -10.20 -7.05
CA ARG A 43 6.96 -10.60 -6.52
C ARG A 43 7.00 -10.84 -5.02
N PHE A 44 6.27 -10.05 -4.25
CA PHE A 44 6.31 -10.05 -2.79
C PHE A 44 5.15 -10.87 -2.22
N THR A 45 5.31 -11.38 -1.00
CA THR A 45 4.23 -12.11 -0.31
C THR A 45 3.27 -11.15 0.38
N THR A 46 3.74 -9.96 0.74
CA THR A 46 2.91 -8.87 1.25
C THR A 46 3.22 -7.58 0.54
N VAL A 47 2.17 -6.87 0.15
CA VAL A 47 2.20 -5.49 -0.31
C VAL A 47 1.09 -4.75 0.44
N LEU A 48 1.46 -3.77 1.26
CA LEU A 48 0.52 -2.91 1.98
C LEU A 48 0.78 -1.46 1.56
N GLY A 49 -0.29 -0.73 1.30
CA GLY A 49 -0.26 0.70 1.01
C GLY A 49 -1.54 1.37 1.51
N PRO A 50 -1.87 2.55 0.98
CA PRO A 50 -3.12 3.23 1.30
C PRO A 50 -4.33 2.29 1.18
N GLY A 51 -5.22 2.29 2.18
CA GLY A 51 -6.42 1.46 2.24
C GLY A 51 -6.23 0.07 2.87
N SER A 52 -5.02 -0.28 3.32
CA SER A 52 -4.75 -1.57 3.98
C SER A 52 -5.15 -1.60 5.46
N ASP A 53 -4.41 -0.87 6.31
CA ASP A 53 -4.55 -0.92 7.78
C ASP A 53 -4.35 0.43 8.49
N GLY A 54 -4.25 1.53 7.73
CA GLY A 54 -4.03 2.89 8.26
C GLY A 54 -2.57 3.23 8.60
N TYR A 55 -1.69 2.25 8.84
CA TYR A 55 -0.27 2.50 9.08
C TYR A 55 0.51 2.74 7.78
N HIS A 56 -0.01 2.25 6.66
CA HIS A 56 0.62 2.30 5.34
C HIS A 56 0.02 3.38 4.42
N GLU A 57 -0.57 4.44 4.96
CA GLU A 57 -1.24 5.48 4.16
C GLU A 57 -0.27 6.40 3.39
N ASN A 58 1.01 6.43 3.75
CA ASN A 58 2.00 7.34 3.20
C ASN A 58 3.26 6.65 2.63
N HIS A 59 3.26 5.32 2.54
CA HIS A 59 4.32 4.52 1.95
C HIS A 59 3.81 3.14 1.54
N ILE A 60 4.60 2.42 0.74
CA ILE A 60 4.30 1.04 0.33
C ILE A 60 5.23 0.10 1.07
N HIS A 61 4.66 -0.77 1.90
CA HIS A 61 5.37 -1.87 2.54
C HIS A 61 5.42 -3.07 1.61
N VAL A 62 6.58 -3.71 1.51
CA VAL A 62 6.75 -5.00 0.83
C VAL A 62 7.58 -5.96 1.67
N ASP A 63 7.17 -7.23 1.72
CA ASP A 63 7.92 -8.28 2.41
C ASP A 63 7.81 -9.66 1.72
N LEU A 64 8.66 -10.59 2.15
CA LEU A 64 8.65 -11.99 1.73
C LEU A 64 8.24 -12.94 2.87
N ALA A 65 7.38 -12.51 3.81
CA ALA A 65 6.96 -13.34 4.93
C ALA A 65 6.33 -14.65 4.45
N GLU A 66 6.87 -15.78 4.91
CA GLU A 66 6.26 -17.09 4.69
C GLU A 66 4.95 -17.21 5.48
N ARG A 67 3.89 -17.63 4.81
CA ARG A 67 2.56 -17.84 5.39
C ARG A 67 2.09 -19.25 5.15
N ALA A 68 1.33 -19.79 6.09
CA ALA A 68 0.69 -21.09 5.94
C ALA A 68 -0.13 -21.13 4.63
N GLY A 69 0.06 -22.20 3.85
CA GLY A 69 -0.63 -22.38 2.57
C GLY A 69 -0.20 -21.43 1.45
N GLY A 70 0.90 -20.68 1.61
CA GLY A 70 1.39 -19.77 0.56
C GLY A 70 0.51 -18.54 0.32
N HIS A 71 -0.29 -18.14 1.31
CA HIS A 71 -1.17 -16.98 1.21
C HIS A 71 -0.38 -15.70 0.90
N ARG A 72 -0.93 -14.86 0.01
CA ARG A 72 -0.32 -13.60 -0.44
C ARG A 72 -1.30 -12.45 -0.21
N MET A 73 -0.77 -11.34 0.31
CA MET A 73 -1.54 -10.12 0.57
C MET A 73 -1.13 -9.03 -0.42
N CYS A 74 -2.11 -8.47 -1.12
CA CYS A 74 -1.93 -7.33 -2.02
C CYS A 74 -3.04 -6.32 -1.71
N GLN A 75 -2.75 -5.39 -0.80
CA GLN A 75 -3.70 -4.38 -0.31
C GLN A 75 -3.06 -3.00 -0.49
N TRP A 76 -3.34 -2.39 -1.64
CA TRP A 76 -2.90 -1.04 -1.94
C TRP A 76 -3.87 -0.41 -2.94
N ASP A 77 -4.67 0.52 -2.44
CA ASP A 77 -5.59 1.29 -3.24
C ASP A 77 -4.83 2.41 -3.96
N VAL A 78 -4.77 2.33 -5.29
CA VAL A 78 -4.14 3.36 -6.11
C VAL A 78 -5.18 4.43 -6.41
N ARG A 79 -5.28 5.39 -5.49
CA ARG A 79 -6.28 6.46 -5.48
C ARG A 79 -6.09 7.47 -6.62
N GLU A 80 -7.19 8.06 -7.07
CA GLU A 80 -7.24 9.26 -7.92
C GLU A 80 -7.33 10.53 -7.06
N PRO A 81 -7.00 11.71 -7.62
CA PRO A 81 -7.28 12.98 -6.96
C PRO A 81 -8.78 13.11 -6.62
N GLY A 82 -9.10 13.38 -5.35
CA GLY A 82 -10.47 13.55 -4.87
C GLY A 82 -11.16 12.26 -4.40
N GLU A 83 -10.53 11.10 -4.52
CA GLU A 83 -10.99 9.86 -3.90
C GLU A 83 -10.47 9.83 -2.45
N GLU A 84 -11.18 10.49 -1.53
CA GLU A 84 -10.84 10.44 -0.10
C GLU A 84 -10.98 9.01 0.44
N ALA A 85 -10.11 8.64 1.39
CA ALA A 85 -10.20 7.38 2.10
C ALA A 85 -11.60 7.24 2.71
N VAL A 86 -12.26 6.10 2.46
CA VAL A 86 -13.58 5.82 3.03
C VAL A 86 -13.50 6.05 4.55
N PRO A 87 -14.37 6.90 5.14
CA PRO A 87 -14.35 7.13 6.58
C PRO A 87 -14.43 5.81 7.33
N LEU A 88 -13.65 5.67 8.40
CA LEU A 88 -13.72 4.49 9.26
C LEU A 88 -15.19 4.24 9.66
N PRO A 89 -15.65 2.98 9.67
CA PRO A 89 -16.99 2.65 10.15
C PRO A 89 -17.20 3.25 11.53
N GLN A 90 -18.34 3.90 11.75
CA GLN A 90 -18.63 4.47 13.07
C GLN A 90 -18.59 3.37 14.14
N PRO A 91 -18.05 3.66 15.34
CA PRO A 91 -18.01 2.68 16.42
C PRO A 91 -19.42 2.16 16.70
N ARG A 92 -19.52 0.84 16.90
CA ARG A 92 -20.79 0.19 17.24
C ARG A 92 -21.38 0.87 18.48
N PRO A 93 -22.64 1.34 18.46
CA PRO A 93 -23.25 1.99 19.62
C PRO A 93 -23.14 1.09 20.86
N THR A 94 -22.50 1.60 21.90
CA THR A 94 -22.56 0.99 23.24
C THR A 94 -23.95 1.28 23.79
N ALA A 95 -24.77 0.23 23.89
CA ALA A 95 -26.16 0.21 24.36
C ALA A 95 -27.23 0.51 23.31
N ALA A 96 -27.99 -0.53 22.98
CA ALA A 96 -29.42 -0.39 22.71
C ALA A 96 -30.16 -0.49 24.07
N PRO A 97 -31.26 0.26 24.29
CA PRO A 97 -32.09 0.14 25.48
C PRO A 97 -32.74 -1.24 25.61
#